data_AF-A0A4U6QMW8-F1
#
_entry.id   AF-A0A4U6QMW8-F1
#
_cell.length_a   1.000
_cell.length_b   1.000
_cell.length_c   1.000
_cell.angle_alpha   90.00
_cell.angle_beta   90.00
_cell.angle_gamma   90.00
#
_symmetry.space_group_name_H-M   'P 1'
#
loop_
_entity.id
_entity.type
_entity.pdbx_description
1 polymer ?
#
loop_
_entity_poly.entity_id
_entity_poly.type
_entity_poly.pdbx_seq_one_letter_code
_entity_poly.pdbx_strand_id
1 'polypeptide(L)'
;MKRTPITLFVLLGVGLTLVLAFFVSPLASSAPDGLERVAIDQGFEGQATEHAMATGPLADYSVAGIHETWLSTGLSGVIGVVLCFALAAALVLAIRWVRRRPTVPTA
;
A
#
# COMPACT_ATOMS: atom_id res chain seq x y z
N MET A 1 16.07 -31.67 -1.31
CA MET A 1 15.53 -30.71 -2.29
C MET A 1 15.42 -29.34 -1.63
N LYS A 2 16.39 -28.43 -1.88
CA LYS A 2 16.42 -27.10 -1.23
C LYS A 2 15.26 -26.25 -1.77
N ARG A 3 14.24 -25.95 -0.96
CA ARG A 3 13.06 -25.13 -1.33
C ARG A 3 13.34 -23.62 -1.39
N THR A 4 14.59 -23.21 -1.64
CA THR A 4 15.07 -21.82 -1.51
C THR A 4 14.73 -20.83 -2.64
N PRO A 5 14.35 -21.19 -3.88
CA PRO A 5 14.29 -20.18 -4.95
C PRO A 5 13.13 -19.19 -4.76
N ILE A 6 11.97 -19.66 -4.26
CA ILE A 6 10.78 -18.81 -4.14
C ILE A 6 10.90 -17.86 -2.95
N THR A 7 11.35 -18.33 -1.79
CA THR A 7 11.51 -17.47 -0.61
C THR A 7 12.52 -16.35 -0.87
N LEU A 8 13.63 -16.68 -1.54
CA LEU A 8 14.63 -15.70 -1.92
C LEU A 8 14.06 -14.67 -2.91
N PHE A 9 13.33 -15.12 -3.93
CA PHE A 9 12.66 -14.23 -4.88
C PHE A 9 11.68 -13.27 -4.18
N VAL A 10 10.85 -13.78 -3.27
CA VAL A 10 9.89 -12.96 -2.51
C VAL A 10 10.61 -11.94 -1.63
N LEU A 11 11.66 -12.35 -0.92
CA LEU A 11 12.43 -11.42 -0.06
C LEU A 11 13.12 -10.33 -0.87
N LEU A 12 13.72 -10.68 -2.01
CA LEU A 12 14.34 -9.71 -2.92
C LEU A 12 13.30 -8.76 -3.52
N GLY A 13 12.14 -9.30 -3.96
CA GLY A 13 11.05 -8.50 -4.49
C GLY A 13 10.50 -7.51 -3.47
N VAL A 14 10.22 -7.97 -2.24
CA VAL A 14 9.76 -7.10 -1.14
C VAL A 14 10.82 -6.05 -0.80
N GLY A 15 12.09 -6.46 -0.70
CA GLY A 15 13.19 -5.52 -0.45
C GLY A 15 13.29 -4.43 -1.51
N LEU A 16 13.22 -4.80 -2.79
CA LEU A 16 13.21 -3.85 -3.90
C LEU A 16 12.01 -2.92 -3.83
N THR A 17 10.81 -3.43 -3.56
CA THR A 17 9.59 -2.61 -3.43
C THR A 17 9.72 -1.59 -2.30
N LEU A 18 10.29 -1.97 -1.14
CA LEU A 18 10.50 -1.06 -0.02
C LEU A 18 11.50 0.05 -0.37
N VAL A 19 12.58 -0.29 -1.08
CA VAL A 19 13.56 0.70 -1.56
C VAL A 19 12.90 1.68 -2.53
N LEU A 20 12.13 1.19 -3.50
CA LEU A 20 11.43 2.05 -4.45
C LEU A 20 10.39 2.93 -3.76
N ALA A 21 9.60 2.38 -2.83
CA ALA A 21 8.58 3.12 -2.10
C ALA A 21 9.19 4.25 -1.25
N PHE A 22 10.32 4.00 -0.58
CA PHE A 22 10.94 5.00 0.28
C PHE A 22 11.76 6.04 -0.49
N PHE A 23 12.59 5.59 -1.44
CA PHE A 23 13.60 6.46 -2.07
C PHE A 23 13.18 7.02 -3.42
N VAL A 24 12.38 6.29 -4.20
CA VAL A 24 12.03 6.69 -5.58
C VAL A 24 10.67 7.38 -5.62
N SER A 25 9.72 6.98 -4.76
CA SER A 25 8.38 7.58 -4.72
C SER A 25 8.37 9.09 -4.46
N PRO A 26 9.23 9.66 -3.59
CA PRO A 26 9.25 11.12 -3.38
C PRO A 26 9.72 11.91 -4.62
N LEU A 27 10.32 11.26 -5.62
CA LEU A 27 10.71 11.88 -6.90
C LEU A 27 9.57 11.83 -7.93
N ALA A 28 8.37 11.40 -7.54
CA ALA A 28 7.20 11.42 -8.41
C ALA A 28 6.88 12.85 -8.87
N SER A 29 6.41 12.96 -10.12
CA SER A 29 6.05 14.24 -10.73
C SER A 29 4.95 14.95 -9.93
N SER A 30 5.13 16.25 -9.73
CA SER A 30 4.11 17.12 -9.11
C SER A 30 3.07 17.66 -10.10
N ALA A 31 3.11 17.21 -11.36
CA ALA A 31 2.11 17.59 -12.36
C ALA A 31 0.75 16.97 -12.03
N PRO A 32 -0.37 17.65 -12.35
CA PRO A 32 -1.71 17.11 -12.11
C PRO A 32 -1.87 15.80 -12.86
N ASP A 33 -2.48 14.84 -12.19
CA ASP A 33 -2.73 13.53 -12.78
C ASP A 33 -3.78 13.60 -13.89
N GLY A 34 -4.06 12.48 -14.55
CA GLY A 34 -5.03 12.46 -15.65
C GLY A 34 -6.45 12.84 -15.22
N LEU A 35 -6.84 12.57 -13.98
CA LEU A 35 -8.18 12.88 -13.48
C LEU A 35 -8.28 14.37 -13.14
N GLU A 36 -7.28 14.89 -12.44
CA GLU A 36 -7.19 16.29 -12.05
C GLU A 36 -7.02 17.19 -13.27
N ARG A 37 -6.20 16.78 -14.26
CA ARG A 37 -6.07 17.50 -15.53
C ARG A 37 -7.42 17.62 -16.26
N VAL A 38 -8.20 16.53 -16.34
CA VAL A 38 -9.53 16.58 -16.95
C VAL A 38 -10.47 17.47 -16.14
N ALA A 39 -10.41 17.43 -14.82
CA ALA A 39 -11.21 18.29 -13.95
C ALA A 39 -10.89 19.78 -14.13
N ILE A 40 -9.61 20.12 -14.27
CA ILE A 40 -9.13 21.47 -14.60
C ILE A 40 -9.63 21.89 -15.98
N ASP A 41 -9.38 21.06 -17.00
CA ASP A 41 -9.68 21.38 -18.40
C ASP A 41 -11.19 21.56 -18.65
N GLN A 42 -12.03 20.85 -17.89
CA GLN A 42 -13.49 20.93 -17.96
C GLN A 42 -14.09 21.88 -16.91
N GLY A 43 -13.28 22.50 -16.06
CA GLY A 43 -13.70 23.52 -15.09
C GLY A 43 -14.55 23.01 -13.92
N PHE A 44 -14.43 21.73 -13.54
CA PHE A 44 -15.17 21.15 -12.41
C PHE A 44 -14.31 20.73 -11.21
N GLU A 45 -13.00 20.99 -11.24
CA GLU A 45 -12.07 20.73 -10.13
C GLU A 45 -12.62 21.22 -8.77
N GLY A 46 -13.20 22.42 -8.71
CA GLY A 46 -13.78 22.99 -7.49
C GLY A 46 -15.02 22.27 -6.94
N GLN A 47 -15.53 21.24 -7.62
CA GLN A 47 -16.56 20.34 -7.10
C GLN A 47 -15.98 19.15 -6.34
N ALA A 48 -14.65 19.01 -6.27
CA ALA A 48 -14.01 18.00 -5.46
C ALA A 48 -14.36 18.21 -3.98
N THR A 49 -14.92 17.18 -3.36
CA THR A 49 -15.21 17.16 -1.93
C THR A 49 -14.11 16.40 -1.21
N GLU A 50 -13.75 16.85 -0.01
CA GLU A 50 -12.87 16.12 0.87
C GLU A 50 -13.36 14.68 1.10
N HIS A 51 -12.45 13.73 0.93
CA HIS A 51 -12.74 12.32 1.17
C HIS A 51 -12.77 12.06 2.68
N ALA A 52 -13.49 11.01 3.11
CA ALA A 52 -13.69 10.72 4.54
C ALA A 52 -12.39 10.51 5.33
N MET A 53 -11.28 10.21 4.63
CA MET A 53 -9.96 9.98 5.20
C MET A 53 -8.99 11.14 4.93
N ALA A 54 -9.47 12.30 4.46
CA ALA A 54 -8.63 13.48 4.21
C ALA A 54 -7.95 14.01 5.48
N THR A 55 -8.54 13.80 6.65
CA THR A 55 -7.93 14.10 7.96
C THR A 55 -7.16 12.92 8.55
N GLY A 56 -6.99 11.85 7.78
CA GLY A 56 -6.32 10.63 8.21
C GLY A 56 -4.81 10.82 8.38
N PRO A 57 -4.15 9.98 9.18
CA PRO A 57 -2.72 10.08 9.46
C PRO A 57 -1.83 9.77 8.25
N LEU A 58 -2.41 9.26 7.16
CA LEU A 58 -1.75 8.93 5.90
C LEU A 58 -2.27 9.74 4.69
N ALA A 59 -3.06 10.79 4.94
CA ALA A 59 -3.60 11.64 3.89
C ALA A 59 -2.48 12.34 3.11
N ASP A 60 -2.73 12.63 1.83
CA ASP A 60 -1.79 13.31 0.93
C ASP A 60 -0.39 12.69 0.86
N TYR A 61 -0.32 11.36 0.98
CA TYR A 61 0.94 10.62 1.03
C TYR A 61 1.89 11.16 2.12
N SER A 62 1.36 11.60 3.25
CA SER A 62 2.13 12.09 4.39
C SER A 62 1.97 11.17 5.59
N VAL A 63 2.78 11.34 6.63
CA VAL A 63 2.64 10.71 7.94
C VAL A 63 2.47 11.83 8.97
N ALA A 64 1.31 11.85 9.63
CA ALA A 64 1.01 12.84 10.66
C ALA A 64 2.11 12.89 11.75
N GLY A 65 2.63 14.08 12.02
CA GLY A 65 3.71 14.33 12.98
C GLY A 65 5.12 14.38 12.38
N ILE A 66 5.31 14.09 11.09
CA ILE A 66 6.59 14.21 10.39
C ILE A 66 6.57 15.46 9.49
N HIS A 67 7.40 16.45 9.83
CA HIS A 67 7.47 17.74 9.12
C HIS A 67 8.33 17.68 7.84
N GLU A 68 9.28 16.75 7.79
CA GLU A 68 10.14 16.53 6.63
C GLU A 68 9.35 15.82 5.52
N THR A 69 8.97 16.56 4.47
CA THR A 69 8.11 16.08 3.37
C THR A 69 8.65 14.82 2.71
N TRP A 70 9.94 14.78 2.39
CA TRP A 70 10.58 13.61 1.76
C TRP A 70 10.50 12.35 2.63
N LEU A 71 10.71 12.51 3.94
CA LEU A 71 10.70 11.42 4.91
C LEU A 71 9.27 10.93 5.16
N SER A 72 8.34 11.88 5.26
CA SER A 72 6.91 11.66 5.44
C SER A 72 6.33 10.85 4.28
N THR A 73 6.63 11.24 3.04
CA THR A 73 6.19 10.53 1.83
C THR A 73 6.81 9.16 1.67
N GLY A 74 8.12 9.03 1.90
CA GLY A 74 8.79 7.73 1.86
C GLY A 74 8.22 6.77 2.90
N LEU A 75 7.97 7.25 4.13
CA LEU A 75 7.43 6.43 5.21
C LEU A 75 5.97 6.02 4.97
N SER A 76 5.16 6.93 4.44
CA SER A 76 3.79 6.63 3.98
C SER A 76 3.78 5.46 2.99
N GLY A 77 4.67 5.48 2.00
CA GLY A 77 4.84 4.39 1.04
C GLY A 77 5.21 3.06 1.70
N VAL A 78 6.19 3.07 2.62
CA VAL A 78 6.61 1.86 3.36
C VAL A 78 5.46 1.28 4.20
N ILE A 79 4.72 2.14 4.92
CA ILE A 79 3.56 1.73 5.72
C ILE A 79 2.51 1.07 4.82
N GLY A 80 2.22 1.65 3.65
CA GLY A 80 1.30 1.09 2.67
C GLY A 80 1.72 -0.31 2.20
N VAL A 81 3.00 -0.50 1.84
CA VAL A 81 3.53 -1.80 1.41
C VAL A 81 3.39 -2.84 2.53
N VAL A 82 3.78 -2.51 3.76
CA VAL A 82 3.67 -3.42 4.91
C VAL A 82 2.22 -3.79 5.18
N LEU A 83 1.31 -2.81 5.12
CA LEU A 83 -0.12 -3.03 5.36
C LEU A 83 -0.73 -3.96 4.32
N CYS A 84 -0.44 -3.75 3.03
CA CYS A 84 -0.93 -4.62 1.96
C CYS A 84 -0.45 -6.07 2.14
N PHE A 85 0.84 -6.28 2.43
CA PHE A 85 1.36 -7.63 2.67
C PHE A 85 0.78 -8.28 3.92
N ALA A 86 0.58 -7.50 5.00
CA ALA A 86 -0.05 -8.00 6.21
C ALA A 86 -1.50 -8.45 5.96
N LEU A 87 -2.29 -7.66 5.23
CA LEU A 87 -3.67 -8.00 4.87
C LEU A 87 -3.73 -9.23 3.95
N ALA A 88 -2.87 -9.32 2.94
CA ALA A 88 -2.77 -10.48 2.07
C ALA A 88 -2.39 -11.75 2.85
N ALA A 89 -1.40 -11.66 3.74
CA ALA A 89 -1.00 -12.77 4.60
C ALA A 89 -2.13 -13.20 5.53
N ALA A 90 -2.81 -12.24 6.18
CA ALA A 90 -3.95 -12.50 7.06
C ALA A 90 -5.09 -13.21 6.32
N LEU A 91 -5.42 -12.78 5.10
CA LEU A 91 -6.42 -13.42 4.26
C LEU A 91 -6.05 -14.88 3.94
N VAL A 92 -4.80 -15.12 3.52
CA VAL A 92 -4.31 -16.48 3.23
C VAL A 92 -4.36 -17.36 4.47
N LEU A 93 -3.95 -16.84 5.64
CA LEU A 93 -4.00 -17.57 6.90
C LEU A 93 -5.44 -17.89 7.32
N ALA A 94 -6.37 -16.94 7.16
CA ALA A 94 -7.79 -17.14 7.44
C ALA A 94 -8.40 -18.25 6.56
N ILE A 95 -8.14 -18.22 5.24
CA ILE A 95 -8.58 -19.27 4.32
C ILE A 95 -8.02 -20.64 4.73
N ARG A 96 -6.74 -20.70 5.08
CA ARG A 96 -6.09 -21.95 5.52
C ARG A 96 -6.67 -22.46 6.83
N TRP A 97 -7.05 -21.58 7.75
CA TRP A 97 -7.67 -21.95 9.02
C TRP A 97 -9.06 -22.55 8.82
N VAL A 98 -9.90 -21.94 7.98
CA VAL A 98 -11.25 -22.44 7.67
C VAL A 98 -11.21 -23.83 7.00
N ARG A 99 -10.25 -24.07 6.10
CA ARG A 99 -10.11 -25.36 5.41
C ARG A 99 -9.61 -26.52 6.28
N ARG A 100 -9.12 -26.25 7.50
CA ARG A 100 -8.61 -27.27 8.43
C ARG A 100 -9.68 -27.85 9.36
N ARG A 101 -10.96 -27.49 9.22
CA ARG A 101 -12.03 -28.06 10.04
C ARG A 101 -12.13 -29.58 9.76
N PRO A 102 -11.87 -30.45 10.75
CA PRO A 102 -11.99 -31.90 10.57
C PRO A 102 -13.45 -32.25 10.27
N THR A 103 -13.69 -33.03 9.21
CA THR A 103 -14.97 -33.69 9.01
C THR A 103 -15.16 -34.71 10.14
N VAL A 104 -16.15 -34.50 11.00
CA VAL A 104 -16.55 -35.47 12.03
C VAL A 104 -17.05 -36.73 11.29
N PRO A 105 -16.45 -37.92 11.50
CA PRO A 105 -16.99 -39.15 10.95
C PRO A 105 -18.34 -39.44 11.61
N THR A 106 -19.42 -39.39 10.83
CA THR A 106 -20.71 -39.95 11.23
C THR A 106 -20.65 -41.45 11.02
N ALA A 107 -20.64 -42.20 12.13
CA ALA A 107 -20.85 -43.65 12.15
C ALA A 107 -22.32 -44.00 11.87
#